data_AF-A0A2G2LFR3-F1
#
_entry.id   AF-A0A2G2LFR3-F1
#
_cell.length_a   1.000
_cell.length_b   1.000
_cell.length_c   1.000
_cell.angle_alpha   90.00
_cell.angle_beta   90.00
_cell.angle_gamma   90.00
#
_symmetry.space_group_name_H-M   'P 1'
#
loop_
_entity.id
_entity.type
_entity.pdbx_description
1 polymer ?
#
loop_
_entity_poly.entity_id
_entity_poly.type
_entity_poly.pdbx_seq_one_letter_code
_entity_poly.pdbx_strand_id
1 'polypeptide(L)' 'MKTVLTPHVRWCLHRAFVTMLIVGPLLTLINQWERLIPFDPVWWKVVLTFIVPFAVSLSGSLPGGNKEP' A
#
# COMPACT_ATOMS: atom_id res chain seq x y z
N MET A 1 8.79 18.91 -19.40
CA MET A 1 8.41 17.67 -18.69
C MET A 1 9.44 17.36 -17.60
N LYS A 2 9.40 18.07 -16.48
CA LYS A 2 10.23 17.80 -15.29
C LYS A 2 9.29 17.86 -14.09
N THR A 3 8.61 16.76 -13.82
CA THR A 3 7.83 16.61 -12.59
C THR A 3 8.85 16.37 -11.49
N VAL A 4 9.39 17.46 -10.95
CA VAL A 4 10.21 17.42 -9.74
C VAL A 4 9.27 16.95 -8.64
N LEU A 5 9.35 15.65 -8.33
CA LEU A 5 8.68 15.05 -7.19
C LEU A 5 9.11 15.86 -5.97
N THR A 6 8.22 16.69 -5.44
CA THR A 6 8.54 17.54 -4.30
C THR A 6 9.02 16.65 -3.14
N PRO A 7 9.94 17.13 -2.29
CA PRO A 7 10.46 16.34 -1.17
C PRO A 7 9.34 15.77 -0.28
N HIS A 8 8.21 16.49 -0.19
CA HIS A 8 6.98 16.01 0.44
C HIS A 8 6.40 14.74 -0.19
N VAL A 9 6.26 14.70 -1.53
CA VAL A 9 5.72 13.53 -2.23
C VAL A 9 6.65 12.33 -2.06
N ARG A 10 7.97 12.54 -2.11
CA ARG A 10 8.96 11.47 -1.87
C ARG A 10 8.81 10.87 -0.46
N TRP A 11 8.57 11.70 0.56
CA TRP A 11 8.35 11.22 1.92
C TRP A 11 7.03 10.44 2.06
N CYS A 12 5.96 10.93 1.42
CA CYS A 12 4.67 10.24 1.39
C CYS A 12 4.78 8.85 0.72
N LEU A 13 5.50 8.77 -0.40
CA LEU A 13 5.74 7.51 -1.10
C LEU A 13 6.57 6.54 -0.27
N HIS A 14 7.63 7.00 0.39
CA HIS A 14 8.43 6.15 1.28
C HIS A 14 7.58 5.57 2.41
N ARG A 15 6.73 6.39 3.04
CA ARG A 15 5.80 5.92 4.06
C ARG A 15 4.79 4.91 3.52
N ALA A 16 4.16 5.20 2.39
CA ALA A 16 3.19 4.31 1.76
C ALA A 16 3.82 2.97 1.38
N PHE A 17 5.08 2.99 0.93
CA PHE A 17 5.85 1.80 0.62
C PHE A 17 6.15 0.95 1.87
N VAL A 18 6.57 1.57 2.97
CA VAL A 18 6.76 0.87 4.25
C VAL A 18 5.44 0.27 4.75
N THR A 19 4.33 1.00 4.63
CA THR A 19 3.00 0.47 4.96
C THR A 19 2.67 -0.77 4.15
N MET A 20 2.88 -0.74 2.83
CA MET A 20 2.67 -1.89 1.94
C MET A 20 3.54 -3.10 2.32
N LEU A 21 4.81 -2.89 2.67
CA LEU A 21 5.72 -3.98 3.03
C LEU A 21 5.38 -4.65 4.36
N ILE A 22 4.75 -3.93 5.29
CA ILE A 22 4.38 -4.50 6.60
C ILE A 22 2.96 -5.06 6.55
N VAL A 23 2.00 -4.26 6.07
CA VAL A 23 0.58 -4.61 6.07
C VAL A 23 0.26 -5.63 4.97
N GLY A 24 0.94 -5.58 3.82
CA GLY A 24 0.73 -6.50 2.71
C GLY A 24 0.95 -7.98 3.07
N PRO A 25 2.10 -8.36 3.66
CA PRO A 25 2.33 -9.72 4.13
C PRO A 25 1.35 -10.14 5.24
N LEU A 26 1.05 -9.23 6.18
CA LEU A 26 0.14 -9.50 7.29
C LEU A 26 -1.27 -9.82 6.78
N LEU A 27 -1.77 -8.98 5.88
CA LEU A 27 -3.07 -9.19 5.23
C LEU A 27 -3.06 -10.43 4.32
N THR A 28 -1.93 -10.74 3.66
CA THR A 28 -1.81 -11.92 2.80
C THR A 28 -1.92 -13.20 3.63
N LEU A 29 -1.29 -13.20 4.81
CA LEU A 29 -1.40 -14.29 5.76
C LEU A 29 -2.86 -14.47 6.20
N ILE A 30 -3.51 -13.45 6.77
CA ILE A 30 -4.89 -13.62 7.27
C ILE A 30 -5.91 -13.95 6.16
N ASN A 31 -5.73 -13.42 4.94
CA ASN A 31 -6.74 -13.51 3.87
C ASN A 31 -6.72 -14.84 3.12
N GLN A 32 -5.59 -15.55 3.12
CA GLN A 32 -5.46 -16.82 2.39
C GLN A 32 -4.47 -17.80 3.02
N TRP A 33 -4.30 -17.78 4.34
CA TRP A 33 -3.41 -18.72 5.05
C TRP A 33 -3.67 -20.19 4.69
N GLU A 34 -4.93 -20.58 4.54
CA GLU A 34 -5.35 -21.93 4.14
C GLU A 34 -4.82 -22.35 2.76
N ARG A 35 -4.55 -21.38 1.89
CA ARG A 35 -4.00 -21.58 0.54
C ARG A 35 -2.48 -21.42 0.49
N LEU A 36 -1.89 -20.75 1.48
CA LEU A 36 -0.44 -20.65 1.63
C LEU A 36 0.19 -21.97 2.09
N ILE A 37 -0.49 -22.70 2.99
CA ILE A 37 -0.03 -24.02 3.47
C ILE A 37 0.16 -25.04 2.33
N PRO A 38 -0.80 -25.22 1.40
CA PRO A 38 -0.63 -26.08 0.23
C PRO A 38 0.21 -25.43 -0.90
N PHE A 39 0.80 -24.24 -0.69
CA PHE A 39 1.55 -23.48 -1.70
C PHE A 39 0.76 -23.16 -2.99
N ASP A 40 -0.55 -22.94 -2.88
CA ASP A 40 -1.42 -22.56 -4.00
C ASP A 40 -2.13 -21.20 -3.76
N PRO A 41 -1.36 -20.11 -3.61
CA PRO A 41 -1.94 -18.80 -3.35
C PRO A 41 -2.69 -18.27 -4.57
N VAL A 42 -3.77 -17.53 -4.31
CA VAL A 42 -4.46 -16.77 -5.36
C VAL A 42 -3.66 -15.50 -5.62
N TRP A 43 -2.79 -15.54 -6.63
CA TRP A 43 -1.84 -14.45 -6.93
C TRP A 43 -2.49 -13.07 -7.09
N TRP A 44 -3.65 -12.97 -7.73
CA TRP A 44 -4.38 -11.69 -7.82
C TRP A 44 -4.77 -11.14 -6.45
N LYS A 45 -5.19 -12.01 -5.51
CA LYS A 45 -5.46 -11.59 -4.13
C LYS A 45 -4.19 -11.12 -3.45
N VAL A 46 -3.07 -11.82 -3.61
CA VAL A 46 -1.76 -11.39 -3.07
C VAL A 46 -1.45 -9.97 -3.56
N VAL A 47 -1.49 -9.74 -4.87
CA VAL A 47 -1.20 -8.44 -5.49
C VAL A 47 -2.08 -7.32 -4.91
N LEU A 48 -3.39 -7.51 -4.85
CA LEU A 48 -4.30 -6.53 -4.24
C LEU A 48 -3.99 -6.26 -2.77
N THR A 49 -3.56 -7.30 -2.04
CA THR A 49 -3.25 -7.21 -0.62
C THR A 49 -2.04 -6.31 -0.34
N PHE A 50 -1.14 -6.16 -1.31
CA PHE A 50 -0.03 -5.21 -1.26
C PHE A 50 -0.39 -3.83 -1.82
N ILE A 51 -1.17 -3.77 -2.90
CA ILE A 51 -1.56 -2.51 -3.56
C ILE A 51 -2.50 -1.68 -2.67
N VAL A 52 -3.46 -2.31 -1.99
CA VAL A 52 -4.47 -1.60 -1.20
C VAL A 52 -3.83 -0.80 -0.04
N PRO A 53 -2.95 -1.36 0.81
CA PRO A 53 -2.29 -0.59 1.86
C PRO A 53 -1.41 0.55 1.33
N PHE A 54 -0.77 0.37 0.17
CA PHE A 54 -0.03 1.44 -0.50
C PHE A 54 -0.97 2.58 -0.89
N ALA A 55 -2.05 2.27 -1.60
CA ALA A 55 -3.01 3.26 -2.10
C ALA A 55 -3.71 4.01 -0.96
N VAL A 56 -4.10 3.31 0.11
CA VAL A 56 -4.72 3.92 1.30
C VAL A 56 -3.74 4.84 2.03
N SER A 57 -2.50 4.37 2.25
CA SER A 57 -1.46 5.16 2.92
C SER A 57 -1.06 6.41 2.11
N LEU A 58 -1.01 6.28 0.78
CA LEU A 58 -0.73 7.39 -0.12
C LEU A 58 -1.89 8.39 -0.17
N SER A 59 -3.14 7.91 -0.25
CA SER A 59 -4.34 8.76 -0.29
C SER A 59 -4.52 9.57 1.00
N GLY A 60 -4.19 9.00 2.16
CA GLY A 60 -4.23 9.71 3.44
C GLY A 60 -3.08 10.70 3.65
N SER A 61 -1.96 10.53 2.93
CA SER A 61 -0.78 11.39 3.02
C SER A 61 -0.77 12.51 1.98
N LEU A 62 -1.47 12.34 0.86
CA LEU A 62 -1.68 13.40 -0.10
C LEU A 62 -2.56 14.49 0.54
N PRO A 63 -2.19 15.77 0.42
CA PRO A 63 -3.05 16.86 0.87
C PRO A 63 -4.36 16.81 0.07
N GLY A 64 -5.42 16.29 0.69
CA GLY A 64 -6.78 16.53 0.23
C GLY A 64 -7.03 18.04 0.30
N GLY A 65 -7.36 18.64 -0.84
CA GLY A 65 -7.63 20.07 -1.01
C GLY A 65 -8.88 20.60 -0.33
N ASN A 66 -9.23 20.10 0.86
CA ASN A 66 -10.19 20.74 1.76
C ASN A 66 -10.02 20.17 3.18
N LYS A 67 -9.02 20.69 3.91
CA LYS A 67 -9.19 20.85 5.36
C LYS A 67 -9.69 22.28 5.55
N GLU A 68 -10.98 22.49 5.33
CA GLU A 68 -11.62 23.69 5.90
C GLU A 68 -11.59 23.57 7.43
N PRO A 69 -11.39 24.70 8.13
CA PRO A 69 -10.89 24.78 9.51
C PRO A 69 -11.76 24.13 10.57
#